data_AF-A0A5C5YHI8-F1
#
_entry.id   AF-A0A5C5YHI8-F1
#
_cell.length_a   1.000
_cell.length_b   1.000
_cell.length_c   1.000
_cell.angle_alpha   90.00
_cell.angle_beta   90.00
_cell.angle_gamma   90.00
#
_symmetry.space_group_name_H-M   'P 1'
#
loop_
_entity.id
_entity.type
_entity.pdbx_description
1 polymer ?
#
loop_
_entity_poly.entity_id
_entity_poly.type
_entity_poly.pdbx_seq_one_letter_code
_entity_poly.pdbx_strand_id
1 'polypeptide(L)'
;MRQKPDYDKTPVSRQAVWNDSTMINHDSEEDIGAPATRSRAAMDHVSSTSGEMIPHNSCEPTALAAGNSGNPRLAPSAHATEKLFPTCLVAVLRAAAFLCFAGWTWVHFYWEGPYGILLWQDGTYDFANRLGISWDEFVGTDNDEGWLQKWIARIRWLFLACTLLTVTVRPRSYVQMAGLVGGSLLLCVLSYAKYVASQRQLPMFVEHGGQILSPIVLVLALVLGPRHRITIGTAILAVVMTFAGHGSYAIGWWPTPGIFYGMTCVCLGVSYETANILLRGFGILDFAVCFALFIPGLRQPAAMYAVVWGLLTALARPVAGMSMSLNYWGADQFVHEAILRAPHFLLPLYLVILWRPRQEDEPAIAHTASGTDTNPCSTETTS
;
A
#
# COMPACT_ATOMS: atom_id res chain seq x y z
N MET A 1 26.28 -41.68 -44.21
CA MET A 1 26.35 -40.21 -44.12
C MET A 1 24.92 -39.67 -44.06
N ARG A 2 24.42 -39.34 -42.86
CA ARG A 2 23.09 -38.75 -42.64
C ARG A 2 23.28 -37.26 -42.34
N GLN A 3 22.62 -36.41 -43.12
CA GLN A 3 22.59 -34.96 -42.93
C GLN A 3 21.95 -34.63 -41.57
N LYS A 4 22.59 -33.73 -40.82
CA LYS A 4 22.01 -33.10 -39.63
C LYS A 4 20.90 -32.13 -40.06
N PRO A 5 19.77 -32.06 -39.36
CA PRO A 5 18.78 -31.03 -39.61
C PRO A 5 19.24 -29.68 -39.05
N ASP A 6 18.93 -28.66 -39.82
CA ASP A 6 19.15 -27.24 -39.57
C ASP A 6 18.18 -26.75 -38.47
N TYR A 7 18.72 -26.28 -37.35
CA TYR A 7 17.97 -25.72 -36.22
C TYR A 7 18.24 -24.23 -36.18
N ASP A 8 17.52 -23.47 -37.01
CA ASP A 8 17.54 -22.01 -36.94
C ASP A 8 16.13 -21.44 -37.03
N LYS A 9 15.35 -21.62 -35.95
CA LYS A 9 14.17 -20.83 -35.55
C LYS A 9 13.87 -21.00 -34.06
N THR A 10 14.66 -20.38 -33.19
CA THR A 10 14.24 -20.18 -31.79
C THR A 10 13.30 -18.98 -31.70
N PRO A 11 12.11 -19.09 -31.10
CA PRO A 11 11.36 -17.92 -30.67
C PRO A 11 12.17 -17.21 -29.57
N VAL A 12 12.32 -15.89 -29.70
CA VAL A 12 12.93 -15.03 -28.67
C VAL A 12 12.22 -15.30 -27.34
N SER A 13 12.93 -15.92 -26.40
CA SER A 13 12.44 -16.27 -25.08
C SER A 13 12.00 -15.02 -24.31
N ARG A 14 10.73 -14.98 -23.89
CA ARG A 14 10.11 -13.89 -23.12
C ARG A 14 10.70 -13.68 -21.70
N GLN A 15 11.68 -14.48 -21.29
CA GLN A 15 12.32 -14.43 -19.98
C GLN A 15 13.47 -13.42 -19.85
N ALA A 16 13.90 -12.77 -20.93
CA ALA A 16 15.04 -11.84 -20.90
C ALA A 16 14.78 -10.50 -20.19
N VAL A 17 13.54 -10.20 -19.76
CA VAL A 17 13.19 -8.89 -19.18
C VAL A 17 13.45 -8.81 -17.66
N TRP A 18 13.74 -9.93 -16.98
CA TRP A 18 13.95 -9.95 -15.52
C TRP A 18 15.42 -10.04 -15.07
N ASN A 19 16.37 -10.18 -16.00
CA ASN A 19 17.80 -10.37 -15.66
C ASN A 19 18.68 -9.12 -15.80
N ASP A 20 18.11 -7.93 -16.02
CA ASP A 20 18.90 -6.70 -16.21
C ASP A 20 19.40 -6.06 -14.88
N SER A 21 19.49 -6.84 -13.81
CA SER A 21 20.10 -6.42 -12.53
C SER A 21 21.41 -7.14 -12.21
N THR A 22 21.99 -7.89 -13.17
CA THR A 22 23.26 -8.62 -12.96
C THR A 22 24.40 -8.27 -13.93
N MET A 23 24.27 -7.25 -14.77
CA MET A 23 25.43 -6.66 -15.45
C MET A 23 25.70 -5.27 -14.88
N ILE A 24 26.77 -5.19 -14.08
CA ILE A 24 27.54 -4.04 -13.56
C ILE A 24 27.81 -4.32 -12.08
N ASN A 25 28.93 -5.02 -11.84
CA ASN A 25 29.86 -4.82 -10.71
C ASN A 25 30.92 -5.92 -10.78
N HIS A 26 31.92 -5.71 -11.65
CA HIS A 26 33.25 -6.22 -11.41
C HIS A 26 34.04 -5.08 -10.77
N ASP A 27 34.86 -5.43 -9.79
CA ASP A 27 35.91 -4.63 -9.14
C ASP A 27 35.48 -3.79 -7.92
N SER A 28 35.60 -4.39 -6.73
CA SER A 28 36.39 -3.88 -5.59
C SER A 28 36.16 -4.76 -4.35
N GLU A 29 37.11 -5.65 -4.10
CA GLU A 29 37.35 -6.22 -2.77
C GLU A 29 37.90 -5.10 -1.87
N GLU A 30 37.29 -4.87 -0.70
CA GLU A 30 38.05 -4.39 0.46
C GLU A 30 37.34 -4.73 1.78
N ASP A 31 38.14 -5.37 2.65
CA ASP A 31 37.88 -5.82 4.01
C ASP A 31 37.41 -4.72 4.96
N ILE A 32 36.28 -4.93 5.67
CA ILE A 32 36.08 -4.37 7.03
C ILE A 32 35.29 -5.35 7.91
N GLY A 33 35.95 -5.89 8.93
CA GLY A 33 35.34 -6.68 9.99
C GLY A 33 34.57 -5.84 11.02
N ALA A 34 33.48 -6.40 11.53
CA ALA A 34 32.75 -5.87 12.69
C ALA A 34 32.41 -7.02 13.67
N PRO A 35 32.51 -6.81 15.00
CA PRO A 35 32.08 -7.80 15.97
C PRO A 35 30.64 -7.56 16.48
N ALA A 36 29.93 -8.69 16.51
CA ALA A 36 28.88 -9.18 17.41
C ALA A 36 28.12 -8.24 18.38
N THR A 37 26.80 -8.46 18.34
CA THR A 37 25.74 -8.06 19.26
C THR A 37 25.63 -8.97 20.51
N ARG A 38 25.04 -8.46 21.61
CA ARG A 38 24.18 -9.18 22.57
C ARG A 38 23.38 -8.18 23.42
N SER A 39 22.04 -8.15 23.32
CA SER A 39 21.02 -8.93 24.06
C SER A 39 20.70 -8.34 25.44
N ARG A 40 19.56 -7.66 25.63
CA ARG A 40 18.19 -8.14 25.98
C ARG A 40 17.99 -8.31 27.50
N ALA A 41 17.14 -7.47 28.09
CA ALA A 41 16.51 -7.61 29.41
C ALA A 41 15.01 -7.29 29.23
N ALA A 42 14.13 -8.26 29.43
CA ALA A 42 13.36 -8.50 30.65
C ALA A 42 12.15 -7.55 30.75
N MET A 43 10.95 -8.09 30.48
CA MET A 43 9.66 -7.45 30.74
C MET A 43 8.93 -8.31 31.76
N ASP A 44 8.63 -7.70 32.91
CA ASP A 44 7.85 -8.27 33.99
C ASP A 44 6.36 -7.92 33.89
N HIS A 45 5.58 -8.84 34.42
CA HIS A 45 4.14 -8.83 34.71
C HIS A 45 3.62 -7.56 35.37
N VAL A 46 2.40 -7.11 35.00
CA VAL A 46 1.40 -6.58 35.95
C VAL A 46 -0.04 -6.91 35.49
N SER A 47 -0.84 -7.17 36.51
CA SER A 47 -2.13 -7.84 36.66
C SER A 47 -3.39 -7.04 36.32
N SER A 48 -4.41 -7.79 35.90
CA SER A 48 -5.84 -7.73 36.24
C SER A 48 -6.35 -6.63 37.19
N THR A 49 -7.39 -5.91 36.77
CA THR A 49 -8.52 -5.52 37.63
C THR A 49 -9.86 -5.57 36.87
N SER A 50 -10.80 -6.23 37.53
CA SER A 50 -12.22 -6.38 37.26
C SER A 50 -13.04 -5.25 37.92
N GLY A 51 -14.17 -4.88 37.33
CA GLY A 51 -15.20 -4.00 37.90
C GLY A 51 -16.33 -3.85 36.88
N GLU A 52 -17.40 -4.63 36.97
CA GLU A 52 -18.60 -4.46 37.82
C GLU A 52 -19.66 -3.56 37.17
N MET A 53 -20.90 -3.95 37.39
CA MET A 53 -22.10 -3.86 36.54
C MET A 53 -23.12 -2.93 37.21
N ILE A 54 -23.76 -2.02 36.48
CA ILE A 54 -24.98 -1.32 36.93
C ILE A 54 -25.94 -1.15 35.74
N PRO A 55 -27.21 -1.59 35.85
CA PRO A 55 -28.29 -1.23 34.93
C PRO A 55 -29.21 -0.16 35.54
N HIS A 56 -29.69 0.80 34.76
CA HIS A 56 -30.83 1.65 35.17
C HIS A 56 -31.71 2.08 33.97
N ASN A 57 -32.95 1.57 34.01
CA ASN A 57 -34.26 2.18 33.77
C ASN A 57 -34.47 3.29 32.73
N SER A 58 -35.24 2.92 31.69
CA SER A 58 -36.55 3.45 31.27
C SER A 58 -36.98 4.87 31.69
N CYS A 59 -37.34 5.69 30.69
CA CYS A 59 -38.53 6.56 30.71
C CYS A 59 -38.84 7.10 29.29
N GLU A 60 -40.01 6.75 28.75
CA GLU A 60 -40.68 7.44 27.63
C GLU A 60 -41.32 8.75 28.13
N PRO A 61 -41.44 9.77 27.26
CA PRO A 61 -42.78 10.34 27.11
C PRO A 61 -43.16 10.70 25.66
N THR A 62 -44.45 10.49 25.42
CA THR A 62 -45.28 10.84 24.27
C THR A 62 -45.67 12.33 24.28
N ALA A 63 -45.52 13.05 23.16
CA ALA A 63 -46.29 14.26 22.79
C ALA A 63 -46.09 14.54 21.28
N LEU A 64 -47.08 14.38 20.39
CA LEU A 64 -48.23 15.26 20.04
C LEU A 64 -47.88 16.67 19.50
N ALA A 65 -47.88 16.75 18.17
CA ALA A 65 -48.42 17.78 17.26
C ALA A 65 -48.02 19.27 17.38
N ALA A 66 -47.55 19.84 16.25
CA ALA A 66 -48.18 20.98 15.54
C ALA A 66 -47.37 21.34 14.28
N GLY A 67 -48.08 21.63 13.18
CA GLY A 67 -47.49 21.92 11.88
C GLY A 67 -46.85 23.30 11.77
N ASN A 68 -45.90 23.42 10.85
CA ASN A 68 -45.55 24.71 10.24
C ASN A 68 -45.04 24.47 8.81
N SER A 69 -45.86 24.83 7.83
CA SER A 69 -45.55 24.78 6.40
C SER A 69 -44.82 26.05 5.98
N GLY A 70 -43.53 26.10 6.26
CA GLY A 70 -42.59 26.98 5.58
C GLY A 70 -41.50 26.09 5.01
N ASN A 71 -41.29 26.11 3.70
CA ASN A 71 -40.33 25.24 3.01
C ASN A 71 -39.04 26.03 2.75
N PRO A 72 -38.11 26.17 3.72
CA PRO A 72 -36.76 26.58 3.41
C PRO A 72 -36.10 25.45 2.64
N ARG A 73 -35.37 25.76 1.57
CA ARG A 73 -34.52 24.78 0.87
C ARG A 73 -33.67 24.06 1.92
N LEU A 74 -34.05 22.81 2.23
CA LEU A 74 -33.37 21.93 3.17
C LEU A 74 -31.95 21.72 2.67
N ALA A 75 -31.01 22.42 3.29
CA ALA A 75 -29.61 22.01 3.27
C ALA A 75 -29.58 20.54 3.71
N PRO A 76 -28.78 19.68 3.04
CA PRO A 76 -28.71 18.26 3.39
C PRO A 76 -28.47 18.12 4.89
N SER A 77 -29.41 17.48 5.58
CA SER A 77 -29.37 17.33 7.04
C SER A 77 -28.02 16.74 7.45
N ALA A 78 -27.38 17.28 8.49
CA ALA A 78 -26.08 16.84 9.01
C ALA A 78 -25.95 15.31 9.16
N HIS A 79 -27.07 14.61 9.39
CA HIS A 79 -27.16 13.17 9.51
C HIS A 79 -26.85 12.38 8.21
N ALA A 80 -27.06 12.97 7.02
CA ALA A 80 -26.69 12.35 5.75
C ALA A 80 -25.16 12.40 5.54
N THR A 81 -24.53 13.51 5.95
CA THR A 81 -23.08 13.73 5.86
C THR A 81 -22.31 12.74 6.75
N GLU A 82 -22.86 12.39 7.91
CA GLU A 82 -22.26 11.46 8.87
C GLU A 82 -22.16 10.01 8.34
N LYS A 83 -23.11 9.55 7.53
CA LYS A 83 -23.09 8.19 6.93
C LYS A 83 -22.21 8.08 5.68
N LEU A 84 -21.98 9.19 4.96
CA LEU A 84 -21.16 9.22 3.75
C LEU A 84 -19.66 9.08 4.05
N PHE A 85 -19.20 9.64 5.17
CA PHE A 85 -17.77 9.69 5.49
C PHE A 85 -17.13 8.30 5.70
N PRO A 86 -17.71 7.37 6.49
CA PRO A 86 -17.16 6.02 6.65
C PRO A 86 -17.10 5.25 5.32
N THR A 87 -18.07 5.50 4.43
CA THR A 87 -18.15 4.88 3.11
C THR A 87 -16.99 5.31 2.22
N CYS A 88 -16.64 6.60 2.22
CA CYS A 88 -15.50 7.13 1.46
C CYS A 88 -14.16 6.51 1.92
N LEU A 89 -13.91 6.45 3.24
CA LEU A 89 -12.68 5.85 3.78
C LEU A 89 -12.53 4.39 3.36
N VAL A 90 -13.60 3.59 3.50
CA VAL A 90 -13.59 2.18 3.09
C VAL A 90 -13.43 2.05 1.58
N ALA A 91 -14.01 2.94 0.77
CA ALA A 91 -13.84 2.92 -0.68
C ALA A 91 -12.38 3.14 -1.11
N VAL A 92 -11.65 4.06 -0.46
CA VAL A 92 -10.21 4.26 -0.73
C VAL A 92 -9.39 3.03 -0.37
N LEU A 93 -9.65 2.40 0.78
CA LEU A 93 -8.98 1.17 1.19
C LEU A 93 -9.30 0.00 0.25
N ARG A 94 -10.54 -0.11 -0.22
CA ARG A 94 -10.93 -1.09 -1.25
C ARG A 94 -10.18 -0.85 -2.55
N ALA A 95 -10.10 0.40 -3.01
CA ALA A 95 -9.36 0.74 -4.22
C ALA A 95 -7.87 0.40 -4.09
N ALA A 96 -7.25 0.67 -2.93
CA ALA A 96 -5.85 0.33 -2.66
C ALA A 96 -5.59 -1.18 -2.79
N ALA A 97 -6.36 -2.00 -2.09
CA ALA A 97 -6.21 -3.45 -2.15
C ALA A 97 -6.59 -4.03 -3.52
N PHE A 98 -7.67 -3.51 -4.14
CA PHE A 98 -8.14 -3.94 -5.45
C PHE A 98 -7.08 -3.70 -6.53
N LEU A 99 -6.57 -2.46 -6.65
CA LEU A 99 -5.56 -2.14 -7.65
C LEU A 99 -4.26 -2.92 -7.40
N CYS A 100 -3.88 -3.13 -6.13
CA CYS A 100 -2.73 -3.96 -5.81
C CYS A 100 -2.88 -5.40 -6.33
N PHE A 101 -3.97 -6.09 -5.97
CA PHE A 101 -4.21 -7.45 -6.45
C PHE A 101 -4.49 -7.52 -7.95
N ALA A 102 -5.18 -6.53 -8.54
CA ALA A 102 -5.43 -6.48 -9.97
C ALA A 102 -4.13 -6.33 -10.76
N GLY A 103 -3.22 -5.47 -10.30
CA GLY A 103 -1.89 -5.31 -10.90
C GLY A 103 -1.06 -6.58 -10.80
N TRP A 104 -1.04 -7.25 -9.65
CA TRP A 104 -0.38 -8.56 -9.54
C TRP A 104 -1.08 -9.65 -10.35
N THR A 105 -2.41 -9.65 -10.42
CA THR A 105 -3.16 -10.58 -11.27
C THR A 105 -2.74 -10.41 -12.72
N TRP A 106 -2.66 -9.17 -13.21
CA TRP A 106 -2.14 -8.85 -14.53
C TRP A 106 -0.75 -9.43 -14.73
N VAL A 107 0.17 -9.18 -13.79
CA VAL A 107 1.54 -9.72 -13.84
C VAL A 107 1.51 -11.22 -14.07
N HIS A 108 0.74 -11.98 -13.29
CA HIS A 108 0.70 -13.44 -13.37
C HIS A 108 -0.05 -14.00 -14.60
N PHE A 109 -0.81 -13.18 -15.32
CA PHE A 109 -1.47 -13.61 -16.57
C PHE A 109 -0.57 -13.43 -17.79
N TYR A 110 0.22 -12.36 -17.81
CA TYR A 110 1.10 -12.02 -18.94
C TYR A 110 2.53 -12.52 -18.75
N TRP A 111 2.98 -12.58 -17.50
CA TRP A 111 4.31 -13.01 -17.08
C TRP A 111 4.21 -14.04 -15.97
N GLU A 112 5.33 -14.69 -15.68
CA GLU A 112 5.45 -15.52 -14.48
C GLU A 112 5.66 -14.63 -13.25
N GLY A 113 5.05 -15.00 -12.13
CA GLY A 113 5.37 -14.38 -10.85
C GLY A 113 6.83 -14.65 -10.46
N PRO A 114 7.46 -13.81 -9.63
CA PRO A 114 8.89 -13.89 -9.32
C PRO A 114 9.24 -15.04 -8.35
N TYR A 115 8.54 -16.18 -8.41
CA TYR A 115 8.68 -17.30 -7.48
C TYR A 115 9.80 -18.27 -7.85
N GLY A 116 10.30 -18.21 -9.09
CA GLY A 116 11.35 -19.11 -9.57
C GLY A 116 12.56 -19.14 -8.64
N ILE A 117 12.99 -17.98 -8.14
CA ILE A 117 14.15 -17.86 -7.24
C ILE A 117 14.01 -18.61 -5.90
N LEU A 118 12.76 -18.84 -5.45
CA LEU A 118 12.50 -19.59 -4.22
C LEU A 118 12.48 -21.10 -4.47
N LEU A 119 12.08 -21.50 -5.67
CA LEU A 119 11.78 -22.89 -6.00
C LEU A 119 12.94 -23.56 -6.75
N TRP A 120 13.80 -22.76 -7.38
CA TRP A 120 15.01 -23.20 -8.07
C TRP A 120 16.22 -23.27 -7.13
N GLN A 121 16.08 -24.01 -6.03
CA GLN A 121 17.16 -24.28 -5.09
C GLN A 121 17.27 -25.79 -4.87
N ASP A 122 18.49 -26.27 -4.64
CA ASP A 122 18.79 -27.70 -4.48
C ASP A 122 17.89 -28.35 -3.42
N GLY A 123 17.64 -27.66 -2.30
CA GLY A 123 16.77 -28.15 -1.24
C GLY A 123 15.31 -28.37 -1.66
N THR A 124 14.78 -27.55 -2.57
CA THR A 124 13.43 -27.71 -3.11
C THR A 124 13.36 -28.92 -4.03
N TYR A 125 14.39 -29.12 -4.86
CA TYR A 125 14.48 -30.30 -5.70
C TYR A 125 14.71 -31.58 -4.87
N ASP A 126 15.58 -31.56 -3.86
CA ASP A 126 15.80 -32.69 -2.95
C ASP A 126 14.50 -33.12 -2.27
N PHE A 127 13.66 -32.16 -1.87
CA PHE A 127 12.34 -32.45 -1.33
C PHE A 127 11.42 -33.09 -2.38
N ALA A 128 11.38 -32.57 -3.61
CA ALA A 128 10.59 -33.15 -4.69
C ALA A 128 11.06 -34.57 -5.06
N ASN A 129 12.37 -34.80 -5.08
CA ASN A 129 12.98 -36.09 -5.35
C ASN A 129 12.64 -37.12 -4.26
N ARG A 130 12.56 -36.71 -2.98
CA ARG A 130 12.05 -37.57 -1.89
C ARG A 130 10.58 -37.97 -2.06
N LEU A 131 9.81 -37.18 -2.81
CA LEU A 131 8.43 -37.50 -3.19
C LEU A 131 8.35 -38.31 -4.50
N GLY A 132 9.49 -38.72 -5.06
CA GLY A 132 9.59 -39.51 -6.28
C GLY A 132 9.45 -38.70 -7.57
N ILE A 133 9.51 -37.36 -7.50
CA ILE A 133 9.45 -36.50 -8.68
C ILE A 133 10.86 -36.40 -9.27
N SER A 134 11.01 -36.88 -10.51
CA SER A 134 12.31 -36.80 -11.21
C SER A 134 12.64 -35.35 -11.60
N TRP A 135 13.91 -35.07 -11.91
CA TRP A 135 14.32 -33.75 -12.41
C TRP A 135 13.53 -33.31 -13.65
N ASP A 136 13.35 -34.24 -14.60
CA ASP A 136 12.63 -34.01 -15.84
C ASP A 136 11.15 -33.71 -15.61
N GLU A 137 10.52 -34.32 -14.60
CA GLU A 137 9.14 -33.99 -14.19
C GLU A 137 9.07 -32.67 -13.39
N PHE A 138 10.09 -32.37 -12.60
CA PHE A 138 10.15 -31.17 -11.76
C PHE A 138 10.29 -29.91 -12.61
N VAL A 139 11.30 -29.89 -13.48
CA VAL A 139 11.62 -28.76 -14.36
C VAL A 139 10.82 -28.79 -15.66
N GLY A 140 10.53 -29.98 -16.18
CA GLY A 140 9.98 -30.17 -17.53
C GLY A 140 11.09 -30.34 -18.56
N THR A 141 10.87 -31.21 -19.55
CA THR A 141 11.78 -31.43 -20.68
C THR A 141 11.49 -30.50 -21.87
N ASP A 142 10.28 -29.92 -21.93
CA ASP A 142 9.80 -29.01 -22.98
C ASP A 142 8.95 -27.85 -22.40
N ASN A 143 8.75 -26.80 -23.20
CA ASN A 143 8.01 -25.57 -22.89
C ASN A 143 6.72 -25.81 -22.07
N ASP A 144 6.75 -25.49 -20.78
CA ASP A 144 5.62 -25.47 -19.83
C ASP A 144 5.09 -26.81 -19.29
N GLU A 145 5.80 -27.93 -19.45
CA GLU A 145 5.31 -29.22 -18.94
C GLU A 145 5.76 -29.56 -17.51
N GLY A 146 6.72 -28.81 -16.95
CA GLY A 146 7.23 -29.04 -15.60
C GLY A 146 6.17 -28.90 -14.52
N TRP A 147 6.23 -29.76 -13.51
CA TRP A 147 5.35 -29.71 -12.33
C TRP A 147 5.39 -28.34 -11.66
N LEU A 148 6.59 -27.76 -11.52
CA LEU A 148 6.81 -26.45 -10.91
C LEU A 148 6.08 -25.34 -11.66
N GLN A 149 6.25 -25.30 -12.98
CA GLN A 149 5.66 -24.30 -13.87
C GLN A 149 4.13 -24.35 -13.84
N LYS A 150 3.55 -25.56 -13.85
CA LYS A 150 2.10 -25.78 -13.71
C LYS A 150 1.55 -25.22 -12.39
N TRP A 151 2.30 -25.32 -11.29
CA TRP A 151 1.88 -24.75 -10.00
C TRP A 151 2.00 -23.24 -9.96
N ILE A 152 3.09 -22.67 -10.48
CA ILE A 152 3.25 -21.22 -10.60
C ILE A 152 2.11 -20.63 -11.43
N ALA A 153 1.75 -21.27 -12.55
CA ALA A 153 0.65 -20.85 -13.40
C ALA A 153 -0.73 -20.87 -12.70
N ARG A 154 -0.92 -21.64 -11.62
CA ARG A 154 -2.17 -21.66 -10.84
C ARG A 154 -2.30 -20.48 -9.87
N ILE A 155 -1.18 -19.88 -9.45
CA ILE A 155 -1.17 -18.76 -8.50
C ILE A 155 -1.97 -17.56 -9.04
N ARG A 156 -2.00 -17.36 -10.37
CA ARG A 156 -2.81 -16.29 -11.01
C ARG A 156 -4.28 -16.33 -10.63
N TRP A 157 -4.86 -17.53 -10.44
CA TRP A 157 -6.26 -17.68 -10.04
C TRP A 157 -6.50 -17.28 -8.59
N LEU A 158 -5.52 -17.48 -7.71
CA LEU A 158 -5.58 -17.03 -6.32
C LEU A 158 -5.55 -15.49 -6.25
N PHE A 159 -4.68 -14.84 -7.03
CA PHE A 159 -4.65 -13.38 -7.14
C PHE A 159 -5.93 -12.81 -7.75
N LEU A 160 -6.49 -13.46 -8.79
CA LEU A 160 -7.78 -13.05 -9.36
C LEU A 160 -8.90 -13.18 -8.33
N ALA A 161 -8.96 -14.28 -7.58
CA ALA A 161 -9.94 -14.45 -6.51
C ALA A 161 -9.80 -13.36 -5.44
N CYS A 162 -8.57 -13.03 -5.01
CA CYS A 162 -8.32 -11.93 -4.07
C CYS A 162 -8.79 -10.58 -4.62
N THR A 163 -8.54 -10.31 -5.91
CA THR A 163 -9.01 -9.10 -6.60
C THR A 163 -10.54 -8.98 -6.57
N LEU A 164 -11.26 -10.07 -6.80
CA LEU A 164 -12.73 -10.06 -6.72
C LEU A 164 -13.21 -9.91 -5.26
N LEU A 165 -12.50 -10.50 -4.31
CA LEU A 165 -12.81 -10.39 -2.88
C LEU A 165 -12.69 -8.95 -2.38
N THR A 166 -11.74 -8.14 -2.85
CA THR A 166 -11.61 -6.74 -2.37
C THR A 166 -12.84 -5.88 -2.67
N VAL A 167 -13.58 -6.21 -3.73
CA VAL A 167 -14.83 -5.50 -4.09
C VAL A 167 -16.04 -6.14 -3.40
N THR A 168 -16.07 -7.46 -3.29
CA THR A 168 -17.26 -8.21 -2.82
C THR A 168 -17.28 -8.47 -1.31
N VAL A 169 -16.16 -8.25 -0.60
CA VAL A 169 -16.06 -8.51 0.84
C VAL A 169 -17.12 -7.75 1.64
N ARG A 170 -17.77 -8.43 2.57
CA ARG A 170 -18.78 -7.86 3.47
C ARG A 170 -18.31 -7.92 4.92
N PRO A 171 -18.70 -6.97 5.81
CA PRO A 171 -18.29 -6.95 7.21
C PRO A 171 -18.62 -8.21 8.03
N ARG A 172 -19.59 -9.02 7.61
CA ARG A 172 -19.99 -10.25 8.32
C ARG A 172 -19.49 -11.55 7.67
N SER A 173 -18.69 -11.46 6.61
CA SER A 173 -18.27 -12.64 5.84
C SER A 173 -16.86 -13.08 6.23
N TYR A 174 -16.76 -13.96 7.24
CA TYR A 174 -15.48 -14.47 7.74
C TYR A 174 -14.65 -15.17 6.66
N VAL A 175 -15.29 -15.90 5.74
CA VAL A 175 -14.59 -16.59 4.64
C VAL A 175 -13.96 -15.60 3.67
N GLN A 176 -14.67 -14.53 3.29
CA GLN A 176 -14.11 -13.49 2.42
C GLN A 176 -12.97 -12.72 3.12
N MET A 177 -13.12 -12.44 4.41
CA MET A 177 -12.06 -11.81 5.22
C MET A 177 -10.83 -12.71 5.33
N ALA A 178 -11.01 -14.00 5.65
CA ALA A 178 -9.93 -14.98 5.69
C ALA A 178 -9.23 -15.12 4.33
N GLY A 179 -9.99 -15.08 3.23
CA GLY A 179 -9.45 -15.05 1.87
C GLY A 179 -8.55 -13.84 1.62
N LEU A 180 -8.93 -12.64 2.06
CA LEU A 180 -8.09 -11.44 1.95
C LEU A 180 -6.85 -11.48 2.84
N VAL A 181 -6.96 -12.03 4.05
CA VAL A 181 -5.79 -12.27 4.93
C VAL A 181 -4.84 -13.29 4.28
N GLY A 182 -5.38 -14.36 3.70
CA GLY A 182 -4.60 -15.31 2.89
C GLY A 182 -3.95 -14.63 1.67
N GLY A 183 -4.64 -13.71 1.01
CA GLY A 183 -4.07 -12.88 -0.05
C GLY A 183 -2.92 -11.99 0.40
N SER A 184 -2.99 -11.42 1.62
CA SER A 184 -1.87 -10.71 2.23
C SER A 184 -0.66 -11.61 2.46
N LEU A 185 -0.89 -12.85 2.90
CA LEU A 185 0.17 -13.85 3.02
C LEU A 185 0.80 -14.20 1.66
N LEU A 186 -0.01 -14.34 0.60
CA LEU A 186 0.50 -14.54 -0.76
C LEU A 186 1.38 -13.36 -1.22
N LEU A 187 0.95 -12.11 -0.94
CA LEU A 187 1.75 -10.92 -1.20
C LEU A 187 3.06 -10.91 -0.38
N CYS A 188 3.02 -11.36 0.88
CA CYS A 188 4.22 -11.50 1.71
C CYS A 188 5.22 -12.51 1.12
N VAL A 189 4.75 -13.68 0.67
CA VAL A 189 5.59 -14.67 -0.02
C VAL A 189 6.16 -14.09 -1.32
N LEU A 190 5.35 -13.36 -2.08
CA LEU A 190 5.80 -12.67 -3.28
C LEU A 190 6.90 -11.64 -2.96
N SER A 191 6.70 -10.80 -1.95
CA SER A 191 7.68 -9.80 -1.52
C SER A 191 8.96 -10.45 -1.00
N TYR A 192 8.85 -11.60 -0.34
CA TYR A 192 10.01 -12.40 0.06
C TYR A 192 10.77 -12.92 -1.16
N ALA A 193 10.08 -13.39 -2.19
CA ALA A 193 10.71 -13.80 -3.44
C ALA A 193 11.50 -12.63 -4.08
N LYS A 194 10.91 -11.43 -4.12
CA LYS A 194 11.59 -10.21 -4.58
C LYS A 194 12.80 -9.84 -3.73
N TYR A 195 12.70 -10.00 -2.41
CA TYR A 195 13.82 -9.79 -1.49
C TYR A 195 15.00 -10.75 -1.77
N VAL A 196 14.70 -12.03 -2.02
CA VAL A 196 15.74 -13.00 -2.40
C VAL A 196 16.34 -12.64 -3.76
N ALA A 197 15.50 -12.28 -4.74
CA ALA A 197 15.95 -11.84 -6.06
C ALA A 197 16.84 -10.59 -6.01
N SER A 198 16.56 -9.66 -5.07
CA SER A 198 17.39 -8.47 -4.84
C SER A 198 18.60 -8.76 -3.93
N GLN A 199 19.17 -9.97 -4.00
CA GLN A 199 20.34 -10.37 -3.20
C GLN A 199 20.17 -10.10 -1.70
N ARG A 200 18.95 -10.34 -1.16
CA ARG A 200 18.62 -10.21 0.27
C ARG A 200 18.79 -8.78 0.83
N GLN A 201 18.63 -7.77 -0.01
CA GLN A 201 18.57 -6.38 0.42
C GLN A 201 17.24 -6.08 1.14
N LEU A 202 17.30 -5.87 2.45
CA LEU A 202 16.11 -5.67 3.31
C LEU A 202 15.15 -4.56 2.82
N PRO A 203 15.61 -3.42 2.29
CA PRO A 203 14.71 -2.39 1.78
C PRO A 203 13.73 -2.87 0.71
N MET A 204 14.08 -3.87 -0.10
CA MET A 204 13.18 -4.48 -1.07
C MET A 204 11.95 -5.13 -0.42
N PHE A 205 12.13 -5.83 0.70
CA PHE A 205 11.01 -6.40 1.43
C PHE A 205 10.17 -5.30 2.09
N VAL A 206 10.85 -4.33 2.71
CA VAL A 206 10.24 -3.24 3.46
C VAL A 206 9.41 -2.33 2.53
N GLU A 207 9.87 -2.01 1.32
CA GLU A 207 9.12 -1.15 0.39
C GLU A 207 7.74 -1.75 -0.01
N HIS A 208 7.62 -3.09 0.03
CA HIS A 208 6.38 -3.79 -0.26
C HIS A 208 5.37 -3.77 0.90
N GLY A 209 5.70 -3.14 2.04
CA GLY A 209 4.82 -3.07 3.21
C GLY A 209 3.41 -2.52 2.88
N GLY A 210 3.32 -1.47 2.06
CA GLY A 210 2.05 -0.94 1.55
C GLY A 210 1.22 -1.97 0.78
N GLN A 211 1.87 -2.79 -0.06
CA GLN A 211 1.20 -3.83 -0.83
C GLN A 211 0.69 -4.94 0.11
N ILE A 212 1.57 -5.49 0.95
CA ILE A 212 1.26 -6.56 1.89
C ILE A 212 0.13 -6.16 2.86
N LEU A 213 0.21 -4.96 3.44
CA LEU A 213 -0.71 -4.52 4.48
C LEU A 213 -2.01 -3.90 3.93
N SER A 214 -2.10 -3.48 2.67
CA SER A 214 -3.33 -2.91 2.10
C SER A 214 -4.59 -3.79 2.29
N PRO A 215 -4.60 -5.12 2.01
CA PRO A 215 -5.74 -5.97 2.32
C PRO A 215 -6.02 -6.10 3.81
N ILE A 216 -4.99 -6.09 4.66
CA ILE A 216 -5.15 -6.17 6.12
C ILE A 216 -5.82 -4.91 6.66
N VAL A 217 -5.40 -3.73 6.20
CA VAL A 217 -6.03 -2.45 6.57
C VAL A 217 -7.50 -2.44 6.14
N LEU A 218 -7.83 -2.96 4.95
CA LEU A 218 -9.22 -3.12 4.51
C LEU A 218 -10.03 -4.05 5.45
N VAL A 219 -9.50 -5.22 5.80
CA VAL A 219 -10.16 -6.15 6.73
C VAL A 219 -10.36 -5.50 8.12
N LEU A 220 -9.32 -4.85 8.67
CA LEU A 220 -9.40 -4.14 9.94
C LEU A 220 -10.44 -3.02 9.90
N ALA A 221 -10.53 -2.27 8.80
CA ALA A 221 -11.53 -1.23 8.63
C ALA A 221 -12.97 -1.79 8.60
N LEU A 222 -13.17 -2.98 8.05
CA LEU A 222 -14.49 -3.63 8.02
C LEU A 222 -14.88 -4.28 9.35
N VAL A 223 -13.90 -4.79 10.12
CA VAL A 223 -14.13 -5.47 11.40
C VAL A 223 -14.18 -4.50 12.57
N LEU A 224 -13.21 -3.59 12.66
CA LEU A 224 -13.03 -2.67 13.80
C LEU A 224 -13.50 -1.25 13.49
N GLY A 225 -13.64 -0.91 12.21
CA GLY A 225 -13.99 0.42 11.74
C GLY A 225 -12.79 1.18 11.14
N PRO A 226 -13.04 2.07 10.17
CA PRO A 226 -11.99 2.83 9.48
C PRO A 226 -11.38 3.95 10.33
N ARG A 227 -11.86 4.18 11.56
CA ARG A 227 -11.27 5.13 12.51
C ARG A 227 -10.64 4.46 13.72
N HIS A 228 -10.68 3.14 13.78
CA HIS A 228 -10.13 2.41 14.92
C HIS A 228 -8.61 2.56 14.98
N ARG A 229 -8.05 2.73 16.18
CA ARG A 229 -6.62 2.98 16.40
C ARG A 229 -5.71 1.94 15.75
N ILE A 230 -6.12 0.67 15.74
CA ILE A 230 -5.35 -0.42 15.10
C ILE A 230 -5.36 -0.23 13.57
N THR A 231 -6.52 0.04 12.96
CA THR A 231 -6.63 0.30 11.52
C THR A 231 -5.74 1.46 11.08
N ILE A 232 -5.75 2.57 11.85
CA ILE A 232 -4.93 3.74 11.60
C ILE A 232 -3.44 3.41 11.76
N GLY A 233 -3.07 2.74 12.87
CA GLY A 233 -1.69 2.35 13.13
C GLY A 233 -1.12 1.43 12.06
N THR A 234 -1.90 0.44 11.60
CA THR A 234 -1.49 -0.44 10.49
C THR A 234 -1.35 0.32 9.17
N ALA A 235 -2.21 1.30 8.88
CA ALA A 235 -2.08 2.15 7.71
C ALA A 235 -0.82 3.03 7.76
N ILE A 236 -0.51 3.62 8.91
CA ILE A 236 0.73 4.38 9.11
C ILE A 236 1.94 3.47 8.93
N LEU A 237 1.94 2.28 9.54
CA LEU A 237 3.02 1.30 9.40
C LEU A 237 3.24 0.95 7.92
N ALA A 238 2.17 0.71 7.16
CA ALA A 238 2.24 0.41 5.74
C ALA A 238 2.90 1.54 4.93
N VAL A 239 2.53 2.80 5.19
CA VAL A 239 3.14 3.97 4.55
C VAL A 239 4.61 4.11 4.95
N VAL A 240 4.94 4.01 6.23
CA VAL A 240 6.32 4.10 6.73
C VAL A 240 7.20 3.02 6.12
N MET A 241 6.73 1.77 6.07
CA MET A 241 7.46 0.68 5.42
C MET A 241 7.73 0.99 3.95
N THR A 242 6.72 1.43 3.20
CA THR A 242 6.89 1.76 1.79
C THR A 242 7.90 2.89 1.56
N PHE A 243 7.76 4.01 2.27
CA PHE A 243 8.64 5.17 2.08
C PHE A 243 10.03 4.95 2.66
N ALA A 244 10.18 4.28 3.80
CA ALA A 244 11.50 3.97 4.36
C ALA A 244 12.26 2.97 3.48
N GLY A 245 11.58 1.93 2.96
CA GLY A 245 12.21 0.98 2.04
C GLY A 245 12.66 1.66 0.74
N HIS A 246 11.76 2.42 0.11
CA HIS A 246 12.06 3.16 -1.11
C HIS A 246 13.16 4.22 -0.91
N GLY A 247 13.04 5.01 0.16
CA GLY A 247 13.99 6.06 0.52
C GLY A 247 15.38 5.53 0.84
N SER A 248 15.48 4.34 1.44
CA SER A 248 16.78 3.68 1.71
C SER A 248 17.57 3.42 0.43
N TYR A 249 16.88 3.03 -0.65
CA TYR A 249 17.48 2.91 -1.97
C TYR A 249 17.84 4.28 -2.55
N ALA A 250 16.92 5.25 -2.50
CA ALA A 250 17.13 6.57 -3.11
C ALA A 250 18.30 7.36 -2.47
N ILE A 251 18.50 7.24 -1.15
CA ILE A 251 19.66 7.83 -0.45
C ILE A 251 20.98 7.15 -0.83
N GLY A 252 20.93 5.87 -1.22
CA GLY A 252 22.11 5.05 -1.47
C GLY A 252 22.67 4.37 -0.22
N TRP A 253 21.83 4.09 0.80
CA TRP A 253 22.23 3.20 1.92
C TRP A 253 22.37 1.75 1.47
N TRP A 254 21.59 1.37 0.44
CA TRP A 254 21.78 0.17 -0.35
C TRP A 254 22.04 0.56 -1.81
N PRO A 255 22.61 -0.35 -2.63
CA PRO A 255 22.80 -0.08 -4.06
C PRO A 255 21.49 0.36 -4.70
N THR A 256 21.45 1.60 -5.18
CA THR A 256 20.28 2.17 -5.83
C THR A 256 20.02 1.41 -7.14
N PRO A 257 18.82 0.85 -7.36
CA PRO A 257 18.52 0.13 -8.59
C PRO A 257 18.73 1.01 -9.83
N GLY A 258 19.41 0.48 -10.86
CA GLY A 258 19.70 1.23 -12.09
C GLY A 258 18.46 1.85 -12.74
N ILE A 259 17.31 1.18 -12.62
CA ILE A 259 16.02 1.68 -13.11
C ILE A 259 15.59 3.00 -12.46
N PHE A 260 16.02 3.32 -11.22
CA PHE A 260 15.67 4.59 -10.57
C PHE A 260 16.37 5.77 -11.25
N TYR A 261 17.67 5.61 -11.55
CA TYR A 261 18.44 6.58 -12.32
C TYR A 261 17.87 6.73 -13.73
N GLY A 262 17.64 5.61 -14.43
CA GLY A 262 17.06 5.62 -15.78
C GLY A 262 15.72 6.34 -15.83
N MET A 263 14.79 6.01 -14.92
CA MET A 263 13.49 6.68 -14.84
C MET A 263 13.63 8.19 -14.55
N THR A 264 14.55 8.59 -13.67
CA THR A 264 14.74 10.01 -13.32
C THR A 264 15.34 10.80 -14.48
N CYS A 265 16.36 10.23 -15.15
CA CYS A 265 16.96 10.81 -16.35
C CYS A 265 15.93 10.99 -17.47
N VAL A 266 15.11 9.96 -17.75
CA VAL A 266 14.10 10.01 -18.82
C VAL A 266 12.96 10.97 -18.48
N CYS A 267 12.39 10.89 -17.27
CA CYS A 267 11.26 11.71 -16.88
C CYS A 267 11.60 13.20 -16.76
N LEU A 268 12.82 13.54 -16.33
CA LEU A 268 13.22 14.93 -16.09
C LEU A 268 14.16 15.50 -17.16
N GLY A 269 14.69 14.67 -18.06
CA GLY A 269 15.65 15.11 -19.08
C GLY A 269 17.00 15.56 -18.51
N VAL A 270 17.45 14.93 -17.42
CA VAL A 270 18.67 15.31 -16.68
C VAL A 270 19.79 14.28 -16.80
N SER A 271 21.04 14.71 -16.57
CA SER A 271 22.20 13.82 -16.55
C SER A 271 22.14 12.83 -15.37
N TYR A 272 22.95 11.78 -15.44
CA TYR A 272 23.05 10.78 -14.37
C TYR A 272 23.50 11.39 -13.03
N GLU A 273 24.48 12.30 -13.05
CA GLU A 273 24.99 12.98 -11.87
C GLU A 273 23.90 13.81 -11.21
N THR A 274 23.11 14.53 -12.03
CA THR A 274 21.97 15.31 -11.56
C THR A 274 20.89 14.41 -10.99
N ALA A 275 20.54 13.32 -11.68
CA ALA A 275 19.58 12.33 -11.19
C ALA A 275 20.03 11.72 -9.85
N ASN A 276 21.32 11.44 -9.66
CA ASN A 276 21.86 10.93 -8.40
C ASN A 276 21.71 11.93 -7.25
N ILE A 277 21.97 13.21 -7.49
CA ILE A 277 21.75 14.27 -6.48
C ILE A 277 20.26 14.37 -6.12
N LEU A 278 19.38 14.36 -7.13
CA LEU A 278 17.94 14.44 -6.94
C LEU A 278 17.39 13.24 -6.15
N LEU A 279 17.77 12.01 -6.52
CA LEU A 279 17.34 10.79 -5.84
C LEU A 279 17.74 10.80 -4.36
N ARG A 280 18.96 11.23 -4.04
CA ARG A 280 19.38 11.38 -2.64
C ARG A 280 18.53 12.38 -1.88
N GLY A 281 18.20 13.50 -2.51
CA GLY A 281 17.27 14.49 -1.95
C GLY A 281 15.87 13.93 -1.71
N PHE A 282 15.31 13.21 -2.67
CA PHE A 282 14.00 12.55 -2.53
C PHE A 282 14.01 11.48 -1.44
N GLY A 283 15.08 10.69 -1.33
CA GLY A 283 15.21 9.69 -0.27
C GLY A 283 15.24 10.31 1.13
N ILE A 284 15.92 11.45 1.32
CA ILE A 284 15.87 12.19 2.60
C ILE A 284 14.43 12.63 2.91
N LEU A 285 13.71 13.09 1.89
CA LEU A 285 12.33 13.53 2.05
C LEU A 285 11.37 12.37 2.38
N ASP A 286 11.60 11.17 1.85
CA ASP A 286 10.85 9.95 2.20
C ASP A 286 11.00 9.62 3.70
N PHE A 287 12.20 9.74 4.27
CA PHE A 287 12.41 9.57 5.71
C PHE A 287 11.78 10.70 6.53
N ALA A 288 11.88 11.95 6.06
CA ALA A 288 11.25 13.08 6.72
C ALA A 288 9.73 12.87 6.83
N VAL A 289 9.08 12.33 5.79
CA VAL A 289 7.67 11.93 5.81
C VAL A 289 7.42 10.86 6.86
N CYS A 290 8.27 9.82 6.93
CA CYS A 290 8.12 8.74 7.91
C CYS A 290 8.10 9.28 9.35
N PHE A 291 8.99 10.21 9.70
CA PHE A 291 9.01 10.84 11.02
C PHE A 291 7.83 11.81 11.22
N ALA A 292 7.53 12.63 10.22
CA ALA A 292 6.48 13.64 10.30
C ALA A 292 5.07 13.06 10.48
N LEU A 293 4.81 11.83 10.02
CA LEU A 293 3.54 11.12 10.23
C LEU A 293 3.21 10.90 11.71
N PHE A 294 4.20 10.86 12.59
CA PHE A 294 4.01 10.68 14.04
C PHE A 294 3.82 12.00 14.81
N ILE A 295 3.99 13.15 14.14
CA ILE A 295 3.88 14.48 14.76
C ILE A 295 2.49 15.05 14.43
N PRO A 296 1.61 15.29 15.42
CA PRO A 296 0.21 15.67 15.16
C PRO A 296 0.01 16.88 14.24
N GLY A 297 0.88 17.89 14.31
CA GLY A 297 0.83 19.08 13.45
C GLY A 297 1.37 18.87 12.03
N LEU A 298 2.19 17.83 11.81
CA LEU A 298 2.82 17.55 10.50
C LEU A 298 2.22 16.35 9.77
N ARG A 299 1.44 15.50 10.45
CA ARG A 299 0.90 14.27 9.88
C ARG A 299 0.07 14.49 8.60
N GLN A 300 -0.76 15.53 8.55
CA GLN A 300 -1.60 15.82 7.39
C GLN A 300 -0.78 16.33 6.19
N PRO A 301 0.09 17.36 6.30
CA PRO A 301 0.93 17.76 5.18
C PRO A 301 1.90 16.65 4.76
N ALA A 302 2.45 15.86 5.69
CA ALA A 302 3.30 14.71 5.37
C ALA A 302 2.54 13.64 4.57
N ALA A 303 1.31 13.30 5.00
CA ALA A 303 0.48 12.36 4.25
C ALA A 303 0.08 12.92 2.87
N MET A 304 -0.19 14.23 2.74
CA MET A 304 -0.48 14.86 1.45
C MET A 304 0.72 14.78 0.50
N TYR A 305 1.91 15.09 1.00
CA TYR A 305 3.15 14.90 0.24
C TYR A 305 3.28 13.44 -0.21
N ALA A 306 3.06 12.48 0.70
CA ALA A 306 3.12 11.06 0.38
C ALA A 306 2.09 10.63 -0.68
N VAL A 307 0.89 11.21 -0.72
CA VAL A 307 -0.07 11.00 -1.82
C VAL A 307 0.56 11.40 -3.16
N VAL A 308 1.05 12.63 -3.24
CA VAL A 308 1.57 13.19 -4.49
C VAL A 308 2.82 12.43 -4.92
N TRP A 309 3.76 12.22 -4.00
CA TRP A 309 5.02 11.55 -4.30
C TRP A 309 4.84 10.06 -4.61
N GLY A 310 3.99 9.35 -3.86
CA GLY A 310 3.64 7.96 -4.14
C GLY A 310 2.99 7.79 -5.52
N LEU A 311 2.18 8.76 -5.96
CA LEU A 311 1.56 8.76 -7.28
C LEU A 311 2.57 9.06 -8.38
N LEU A 312 3.39 10.11 -8.22
CA LEU A 312 4.42 10.49 -9.18
C LEU A 312 5.42 9.35 -9.41
N THR A 313 5.91 8.74 -8.34
CA THR A 313 6.79 7.59 -8.46
C THR A 313 6.07 6.44 -9.17
N ALA A 314 4.83 6.09 -8.80
CA ALA A 314 4.08 5.02 -9.49
C ALA A 314 3.95 5.27 -11.00
N LEU A 315 3.62 6.51 -11.40
CA LEU A 315 3.48 6.93 -12.79
C LEU A 315 4.81 7.05 -13.54
N ALA A 316 5.93 7.28 -12.85
CA ALA A 316 7.24 7.34 -13.50
C ALA A 316 7.60 6.06 -14.25
N ARG A 317 7.07 4.90 -13.83
CA ARG A 317 7.32 3.60 -14.49
C ARG A 317 6.77 3.60 -15.93
N PRO A 318 5.45 3.79 -16.16
CA PRO A 318 4.95 3.88 -17.52
C PRO A 318 5.49 5.11 -18.26
N VAL A 319 5.67 6.26 -17.60
CA VAL A 319 6.18 7.46 -18.29
C VAL A 319 7.60 7.24 -18.84
N ALA A 320 8.48 6.57 -18.10
CA ALA A 320 9.84 6.30 -18.56
C ALA A 320 9.95 5.07 -19.47
N GLY A 321 9.08 4.07 -19.26
CA GLY A 321 9.11 2.81 -20.00
C GLY A 321 8.35 2.82 -21.33
N MET A 322 7.44 3.77 -21.54
CA MET A 322 6.68 3.89 -22.79
C MET A 322 7.34 4.83 -23.79
N SER A 323 7.38 4.42 -25.05
CA SER A 323 7.79 5.31 -26.14
C SER A 323 6.62 6.13 -26.66
N MET A 324 6.63 7.44 -26.40
CA MET A 324 5.62 8.37 -26.93
C MET A 324 5.70 8.51 -28.46
N SER A 325 6.88 8.33 -29.05
CA SER A 325 7.08 8.40 -30.50
C SER A 325 6.56 7.15 -31.24
N LEU A 326 6.40 6.02 -30.54
CA LEU A 326 5.86 4.77 -31.09
C LEU A 326 4.43 4.49 -30.61
N ASN A 327 3.57 5.52 -30.51
CA ASN A 327 2.16 5.35 -30.13
C ASN A 327 1.96 4.53 -28.83
N TYR A 328 2.69 4.89 -27.78
CA TYR A 328 2.63 4.24 -26.46
C TYR A 328 3.10 2.77 -26.45
N TRP A 329 3.97 2.38 -27.38
CA TRP A 329 4.61 1.07 -27.34
C TRP A 329 5.33 0.86 -25.99
N GLY A 330 5.10 -0.29 -25.35
CA GLY A 330 5.58 -0.63 -24.01
C GLY A 330 4.58 -0.34 -22.88
N ALA A 331 3.41 0.27 -23.16
CA ALA A 331 2.43 0.60 -22.11
C ALA A 331 1.96 -0.62 -21.31
N ASP A 332 1.68 -1.72 -22.00
CA ASP A 332 1.30 -2.99 -21.39
C ASP A 332 2.36 -3.50 -20.39
N GLN A 333 3.64 -3.24 -20.65
CA GLN A 333 4.76 -3.67 -19.81
C GLN A 333 4.94 -2.83 -18.53
N PHE A 334 4.45 -1.59 -18.47
CA PHE A 334 4.73 -0.71 -17.33
C PHE A 334 3.49 -0.15 -16.63
N VAL A 335 2.31 -0.19 -17.26
CA VAL A 335 1.07 0.28 -16.62
C VAL A 335 0.70 -0.59 -15.43
N HIS A 336 0.87 -1.91 -15.54
CA HIS A 336 0.58 -2.83 -14.44
C HIS A 336 1.46 -2.56 -13.21
N GLU A 337 2.70 -2.11 -13.43
CA GLU A 337 3.64 -1.71 -12.39
C GLU A 337 3.19 -0.48 -11.60
N ALA A 338 2.54 0.48 -12.27
CA ALA A 338 1.92 1.62 -11.60
C ALA A 338 0.68 1.18 -10.80
N ILE A 339 -0.14 0.30 -11.38
CA ILE A 339 -1.37 -0.21 -10.77
C ILE A 339 -1.07 -1.00 -9.49
N LEU A 340 -0.13 -1.94 -9.50
CA LEU A 340 0.20 -2.74 -8.32
C LEU A 340 0.79 -1.91 -7.17
N ARG A 341 1.35 -0.73 -7.48
CA ARG A 341 1.88 0.24 -6.53
C ARG A 341 0.83 1.24 -6.03
N ALA A 342 -0.43 1.13 -6.43
CA ALA A 342 -1.48 2.03 -5.95
C ALA A 342 -1.56 2.22 -4.42
N PRO A 343 -1.26 1.22 -3.57
CA PRO A 343 -1.18 1.42 -2.12
C PRO A 343 -0.20 2.54 -1.68
N HIS A 344 0.82 2.86 -2.48
CA HIS A 344 1.83 3.88 -2.17
C HIS A 344 1.22 5.29 -2.05
N PHE A 345 0.13 5.57 -2.77
CA PHE A 345 -0.58 6.86 -2.70
C PHE A 345 -2.00 6.76 -2.13
N LEU A 346 -2.67 5.61 -2.25
CA LEU A 346 -4.02 5.43 -1.71
C LEU A 346 -4.06 5.25 -0.19
N LEU A 347 -3.06 4.62 0.43
CA LEU A 347 -2.99 4.53 1.90
C LEU A 347 -2.70 5.90 2.54
N PRO A 348 -1.75 6.72 2.01
CA PRO A 348 -1.64 8.12 2.44
C PRO A 348 -2.92 8.92 2.19
N LEU A 349 -3.62 8.70 1.08
CA LEU A 349 -4.88 9.41 0.78
C LEU A 349 -5.95 9.10 1.82
N TYR A 350 -6.05 7.84 2.23
CA TYR A 350 -6.90 7.44 3.35
C TYR A 350 -6.56 8.21 4.63
N LEU A 351 -5.28 8.36 4.97
CA LEU A 351 -4.85 9.14 6.15
C LEU A 351 -5.16 10.64 6.01
N VAL A 352 -4.97 11.22 4.82
CA VAL A 352 -5.33 12.62 4.52
C VAL A 352 -6.82 12.86 4.75
N ILE A 353 -7.69 11.99 4.20
CA ILE A 353 -9.15 12.12 4.35
C ILE A 353 -9.52 11.94 5.82
N LEU A 354 -8.95 10.93 6.49
CA LEU A 354 -9.19 10.63 7.89
C LEU A 354 -8.91 11.81 8.83
N TRP A 355 -7.82 12.54 8.59
CA TRP A 355 -7.36 13.65 9.44
C TRP A 355 -7.88 15.03 9.04
N ARG A 356 -8.78 15.14 8.06
CA ARG A 356 -9.44 16.43 7.78
C ARG A 356 -10.22 16.89 9.00
N PRO A 357 -10.06 18.15 9.44
CA PRO A 357 -10.88 18.72 10.51
C PRO A 357 -12.37 18.57 10.19
N ARG A 358 -13.17 18.13 11.16
CA ARG A 358 -14.62 18.13 11.02
C ARG A 358 -15.09 19.57 11.27
N GLN A 359 -15.82 20.16 10.33
CA GLN A 359 -16.34 21.53 10.43
C GLN A 359 -17.38 21.73 11.57
N GLU A 360 -17.63 20.73 12.40
CA GLU A 360 -18.65 20.77 13.46
C GLU A 360 -18.13 21.40 14.77
N ASP A 361 -16.83 21.70 14.88
CA ASP A 361 -16.23 22.31 16.06
C ASP A 361 -16.05 23.84 15.94
N GLU A 362 -16.83 24.52 15.07
CA GLU A 362 -16.98 25.97 15.22
C GLU A 362 -17.88 26.17 16.43
N PRO A 363 -17.33 26.55 17.60
CA PRO A 363 -18.15 26.69 18.79
C PRO A 363 -19.17 27.77 18.46
N ALA A 364 -20.45 27.46 18.67
CA ALA A 364 -21.55 28.41 18.56
C ALA A 364 -21.37 29.52 19.60
N ILE A 365 -20.41 30.41 19.38
CA ILE A 365 -20.08 31.53 20.24
C ILE A 365 -20.78 32.75 19.65
N ALA A 366 -21.82 33.14 20.38
CA ALA A 366 -22.24 34.52 20.60
C ALA A 366 -22.98 35.24 19.45
N HIS A 367 -24.19 34.77 19.14
CA HIS A 367 -25.31 35.68 18.88
C HIS A 367 -26.30 35.63 20.04
N THR A 368 -25.82 35.93 21.24
CA THR A 368 -26.67 36.26 22.38
C THR A 368 -26.01 37.39 23.16
N ALA A 369 -26.76 38.47 23.34
CA ALA A 369 -26.49 39.64 24.18
C ALA A 369 -25.64 40.79 23.59
N SER A 370 -26.20 41.48 22.59
CA SER A 370 -26.13 42.96 22.55
C SER A 370 -27.56 43.47 22.43
N GLY A 371 -28.25 43.50 23.56
CA GLY A 371 -29.65 43.90 23.70
C GLY A 371 -29.87 44.44 25.10
N THR A 372 -29.11 45.47 25.46
CA THR A 372 -29.43 46.32 26.61
C THR A 372 -29.91 47.64 26.05
N ASP A 373 -31.21 47.68 25.76
CA ASP A 373 -31.99 48.89 25.64
C ASP A 373 -32.04 49.56 27.02
N THR A 374 -31.17 50.53 27.27
CA THR A 374 -31.36 51.46 28.38
C THR A 374 -32.31 52.56 27.95
N ASN A 375 -33.58 52.39 28.28
CA ASN A 375 -34.62 53.42 28.23
C ASN A 375 -34.26 54.57 29.21
N PRO A 376 -34.29 55.86 28.78
CA PRO A 376 -34.23 56.99 29.69
C PRO A 376 -35.62 57.23 30.30
N CYS A 377 -35.78 56.91 31.59
CA CYS A 377 -36.97 57.30 32.34
C CYS A 377 -36.76 58.74 32.86
N SER A 378 -37.49 59.67 32.25
CA SER A 378 -37.71 61.03 32.71
C SER A 378 -38.60 61.04 33.96
N THR A 379 -38.10 61.64 35.05
CA THR A 379 -38.93 62.14 36.15
C THR A 379 -38.77 63.65 36.24
N GLU A 380 -39.70 64.34 35.59
CA GLU A 380 -40.22 65.64 35.96
C GLU A 380 -41.14 65.44 37.17
N THR A 381 -40.87 66.07 38.32
CA THR A 381 -41.94 66.64 39.15
C THR A 381 -41.39 67.72 40.09
N THR A 382 -41.98 68.90 39.91
CA THR A 382 -42.10 70.08 40.78
C THR A 382 -42.27 69.80 42.28
N SER A 383 -41.59 70.60 43.13
CA SER A 383 -42.19 71.61 44.04
C SER A 383 -41.17 72.15 45.05
#